data_AF-A0A7W3R7K6-F1
#
_entry.id   AF-A0A7W3R7K6-F1
#
_cell.length_a   1.000
_cell.length_b   1.000
_cell.length_c   1.000
_cell.angle_alpha   90.00
_cell.angle_beta   90.00
_cell.angle_gamma   90.00
#
_symmetry.space_group_name_H-M   'P 1'
#
loop_
_entity.id
_entity.type
_entity.pdbx_description
1 polymer ?
#
loop_
_entity_poly.entity_id
_entity_poly.type
_entity_poly.pdbx_seq_one_letter_code
_entity_poly.pdbx_strand_id
1 'polypeptide(L)'
;MSSRRIETPGEDGHPLCPRCGCRVAPLMYGFPVRSEELKRALDAGEIVLGGCVVESARWGCTWCPAKYESPPEPGATWTGSTDRLPIVVNVVLPDGGQDEKMLVVTSDSPWSVELQMGSGERITAQGEDLFAAIQNLRRRTDPLGLRLCINAARRDTYRCQPPSPFNGHLVSFLTPGRPATETAWILDQAPADRIATVEAQQAHYDEWLTTPA
;
A
#
# COMPACT_ATOMS: atom_id res chain seq x y z
N MET A 1 -10.22 3.39 -16.07
CA MET A 1 -9.65 3.19 -17.41
C MET A 1 -9.09 1.78 -17.44
N SER A 2 -9.68 0.90 -18.24
CA SER A 2 -9.20 -0.48 -18.37
C SER A 2 -7.94 -0.45 -19.24
N SER A 3 -6.77 -0.54 -18.62
CA SER A 3 -5.54 -0.79 -19.35
C SER A 3 -5.69 -2.17 -19.99
N ARG A 4 -5.47 -2.28 -21.29
CA ARG A 4 -5.41 -3.58 -21.97
C ARG A 4 -4.06 -4.19 -21.61
N ARG A 5 -4.04 -5.44 -21.17
CA ARG A 5 -2.78 -6.13 -20.90
C ARG A 5 -2.05 -6.32 -22.23
N ILE A 6 -0.91 -5.66 -22.39
CA ILE A 6 -0.01 -5.86 -23.53
C ILE A 6 0.90 -7.03 -23.15
N GLU A 7 0.43 -8.24 -23.46
CA GLU A 7 1.00 -9.52 -22.97
C GLU A 7 2.23 -9.99 -23.74
N THR A 8 2.64 -9.29 -24.80
CA THR A 8 3.79 -9.68 -25.62
C THR A 8 4.80 -8.54 -25.72
N PRO A 9 6.12 -8.81 -25.57
CA PRO A 9 7.12 -7.94 -26.19
C PRO A 9 6.74 -7.80 -27.65
N GLY A 10 6.68 -6.58 -28.16
CA GLY A 10 6.67 -6.44 -29.61
C GLY A 10 8.00 -6.98 -30.15
N GLU A 11 8.03 -7.33 -31.43
CA GLU A 11 9.28 -7.58 -32.18
C GLU A 11 10.18 -6.32 -32.26
N ASP A 12 9.75 -5.22 -31.63
CA ASP A 12 10.30 -3.87 -31.66
C ASP A 12 11.34 -3.58 -30.55
N GLY A 13 11.69 -4.56 -29.72
CA GLY A 13 12.81 -4.45 -28.78
C GLY A 13 12.51 -3.66 -27.50
N HIS A 14 11.22 -3.47 -27.14
CA HIS A 14 10.88 -2.81 -25.88
C HIS A 14 11.27 -3.66 -24.65
N PRO A 15 11.77 -3.01 -23.57
CA PRO A 15 12.11 -3.69 -22.33
C PRO A 15 10.88 -4.32 -21.68
N LEU A 16 11.07 -5.51 -21.11
CA LEU A 16 10.02 -6.22 -20.38
C LEU A 16 10.15 -6.03 -18.89
N CYS A 17 9.00 -5.91 -18.24
CA CYS A 17 8.88 -5.83 -16.79
C CYS A 17 9.27 -7.19 -16.20
N PRO A 18 10.37 -7.30 -15.44
CA PRO A 18 10.75 -8.57 -14.83
C PRO A 18 9.76 -9.05 -13.75
N ARG A 19 8.81 -8.20 -13.33
CA ARG A 19 7.76 -8.54 -12.35
C ARG A 19 6.59 -9.28 -12.99
N CYS A 20 6.11 -8.82 -14.15
CA CYS A 20 4.85 -9.31 -14.73
C CYS A 20 4.93 -9.64 -16.22
N GLY A 21 6.10 -9.50 -16.84
CA GLY A 21 6.36 -9.79 -18.26
C GLY A 21 5.75 -8.81 -19.25
N CYS A 22 5.10 -7.74 -18.80
CA CYS A 22 4.49 -6.73 -19.67
C CYS A 22 5.49 -5.66 -20.11
N ARG A 23 5.15 -4.87 -21.12
CA ARG A 23 5.99 -3.78 -21.63
C ARG A 23 6.33 -2.75 -20.55
N VAL A 24 7.56 -2.27 -20.57
CA VAL A 24 8.02 -1.09 -19.82
C VAL A 24 8.17 0.07 -20.79
N ALA A 25 7.71 1.25 -20.38
CA ALA A 25 7.72 2.47 -21.19
C ALA A 25 8.16 3.68 -20.35
N PRO A 26 8.59 4.78 -21.00
CA PRO A 26 8.93 6.02 -20.31
C PRO A 26 7.79 6.52 -19.42
N LEU A 27 8.16 7.01 -18.24
CA LEU A 27 7.21 7.47 -17.23
C LEU A 27 7.14 9.00 -17.23
N MET A 28 5.92 9.53 -17.39
CA MET A 28 5.61 10.95 -17.43
C MET A 28 4.97 11.39 -16.10
N TYR A 29 5.63 12.30 -15.38
CA TYR A 29 5.11 12.90 -14.15
C TYR A 29 4.29 14.16 -14.41
N GLY A 30 3.55 14.58 -13.38
CA GLY A 30 2.84 15.85 -13.34
C GLY A 30 1.38 15.74 -13.78
N PHE A 31 0.79 16.88 -14.17
CA PHE A 31 -0.59 16.97 -14.61
C PHE A 31 -0.65 17.26 -16.11
N PRO A 32 -0.51 16.23 -16.96
CA PRO A 32 -0.45 16.44 -18.40
C PRO A 32 -1.80 16.90 -18.94
N VAL A 33 -1.76 17.71 -20.00
CA VAL A 33 -2.95 18.07 -20.77
C VAL A 33 -3.53 16.78 -21.37
N ARG A 34 -4.83 16.53 -21.12
CA ARG A 34 -5.54 15.37 -21.67
C ARG A 34 -5.84 15.56 -23.16
N SER A 35 -4.81 15.42 -23.99
CA SER A 35 -4.92 15.44 -25.46
C SER A 35 -5.23 14.05 -26.00
N GLU A 36 -5.78 13.99 -27.22
CA GLU A 36 -5.97 12.74 -27.96
C GLU A 36 -4.63 12.05 -28.28
N GLU A 37 -3.57 12.82 -28.47
CA GLU A 37 -2.21 12.30 -28.65
C GLU A 37 -1.73 11.54 -27.40
N LEU A 38 -1.89 12.14 -26.21
CA LEU A 38 -1.55 11.47 -24.96
C LEU A 38 -2.38 10.20 -24.77
N LYS A 39 -3.68 10.26 -25.08
CA LYS A 39 -4.56 9.09 -25.01
C LYS A 39 -4.04 7.95 -25.89
N ARG A 40 -3.66 8.24 -27.14
CA ARG A 40 -3.10 7.24 -28.07
C ARG A 40 -1.79 6.65 -27.57
N ALA A 41 -0.87 7.48 -27.05
CA ALA A 41 0.40 7.01 -26.50
C ALA A 41 0.21 6.09 -25.28
N LEU A 42 -0.78 6.39 -24.43
CA LEU A 42 -1.15 5.53 -23.29
C LEU A 42 -1.77 4.20 -23.76
N ASP A 43 -2.70 4.25 -24.71
CA ASP A 43 -3.37 3.07 -25.24
C ASP A 43 -2.40 2.16 -26.01
N ALA A 44 -1.37 2.73 -26.65
CA ALA A 44 -0.29 2.01 -27.33
C ALA A 44 0.80 1.48 -26.37
N GLY A 45 0.78 1.89 -25.09
CA GLY A 45 1.81 1.52 -24.12
C GLY A 45 3.18 2.16 -24.41
N GLU A 46 3.20 3.32 -25.05
CA GLU A 46 4.40 4.12 -25.35
C GLU A 46 4.80 5.02 -24.19
N ILE A 47 3.86 5.36 -23.30
CA ILE A 47 4.07 6.17 -22.10
C ILE A 47 3.30 5.56 -20.93
N VAL A 48 3.81 5.72 -19.71
CA VAL A 48 3.11 5.46 -18.45
C VAL A 48 2.95 6.75 -17.66
N LEU A 49 1.78 7.02 -17.11
CA LEU A 49 1.60 8.16 -16.21
C LEU A 49 2.13 7.83 -14.81
N GLY A 50 2.98 8.71 -14.31
CA GLY A 50 3.48 8.72 -12.94
C GLY A 50 2.57 9.49 -11.98
N GLY A 51 3.13 9.82 -10.83
CA GLY A 51 2.49 10.68 -9.83
C GLY A 51 2.65 12.18 -10.14
N CYS A 52 2.11 13.01 -9.24
CA CYS A 52 2.28 14.47 -9.31
C CYS A 52 3.70 14.91 -8.91
N VAL A 53 4.39 14.11 -8.10
CA VAL A 53 5.75 14.38 -7.63
C VAL A 53 6.74 13.59 -8.47
N VAL A 54 7.79 14.26 -8.95
CA VAL A 54 8.88 13.63 -9.72
C VAL A 54 9.74 12.82 -8.76
N GLU A 55 9.84 11.52 -8.98
CA GLU A 55 10.72 10.59 -8.24
C GLU A 55 11.99 10.30 -9.06
N SER A 56 12.85 9.37 -8.62
CA SER A 56 14.01 8.93 -9.40
C SER A 56 13.64 8.05 -10.60
N ALA A 57 12.55 7.29 -10.50
CA ALA A 57 12.09 6.42 -11.57
C ALA A 57 11.79 7.20 -12.87
N ARG A 58 12.21 6.66 -14.01
CA ARG A 58 12.02 7.23 -15.36
C ARG A 58 11.23 6.31 -16.28
N TRP A 59 10.97 5.09 -15.85
CA TRP A 59 10.28 4.06 -16.61
C TRP A 59 9.22 3.39 -15.75
N GLY A 60 8.11 2.98 -16.35
CA GLY A 60 7.00 2.31 -15.69
C GLY A 60 6.52 1.11 -16.50
N CYS A 61 6.07 0.07 -15.81
CA CYS A 61 5.35 -1.01 -16.47
C CYS A 61 3.96 -0.51 -16.90
N THR A 62 3.53 -0.88 -18.11
CA THR A 62 2.22 -0.48 -18.66
C THR A 62 1.04 -1.22 -18.03
N TRP A 63 1.32 -2.21 -17.17
CA TRP A 63 0.31 -3.07 -16.57
C TRP A 63 0.33 -3.08 -15.04
N CYS A 64 1.49 -3.31 -14.43
CA CYS A 64 1.64 -3.34 -12.98
C CYS A 64 2.32 -2.04 -12.49
N PRO A 65 2.26 -1.71 -11.20
CA PRO A 65 2.82 -0.45 -10.71
C PRO A 65 4.35 -0.46 -10.54
N ALA A 66 5.07 -1.43 -11.14
CA ALA A 66 6.52 -1.44 -11.12
C ALA A 66 7.09 -0.22 -11.86
N LYS A 67 8.04 0.45 -11.22
CA LYS A 67 8.77 1.58 -11.75
C LYS A 67 10.27 1.27 -11.75
N TYR A 68 11.03 1.92 -12.64
CA TYR A 68 12.46 1.70 -12.79
C TYR A 68 13.17 3.03 -13.07
N GLU A 69 14.38 3.19 -12.53
CA GLU A 69 15.26 4.32 -12.89
C GLU A 69 15.76 4.19 -14.34
N SER A 70 16.07 2.97 -14.76
CA SER A 70 16.49 2.60 -16.12
C SER A 70 15.66 1.42 -16.67
N PRO A 71 15.58 1.23 -17.99
CA PRO A 71 14.96 0.05 -18.57
C PRO A 71 15.54 -1.25 -17.99
N PRO A 72 14.70 -2.24 -17.63
CA PRO A 72 15.20 -3.56 -17.28
C PRO A 72 15.95 -4.21 -18.45
N GLU A 73 17.06 -4.86 -18.14
CA GLU A 73 17.78 -5.69 -19.12
C GLU A 73 16.99 -6.97 -19.44
N PRO A 74 17.14 -7.55 -20.65
CA PRO A 74 16.57 -8.85 -20.96
C PRO A 74 16.98 -9.92 -19.94
N GLY A 75 16.00 -10.65 -19.40
CA GLY A 75 16.25 -11.68 -18.38
C GLY A 75 16.53 -11.14 -16.97
N ALA A 76 16.39 -9.83 -16.73
CA ALA A 76 16.44 -9.27 -15.39
C ALA A 76 15.47 -10.00 -14.47
N THR A 77 15.89 -10.25 -13.23
CA THR A 77 15.00 -10.72 -12.17
C THR A 77 14.40 -9.51 -11.48
N TRP A 78 13.12 -9.54 -11.15
CA TRP A 78 12.51 -8.45 -10.40
C TRP A 78 13.05 -8.43 -8.99
N THR A 79 13.69 -7.34 -8.61
CA THR A 79 14.27 -7.14 -7.27
C THR A 79 13.41 -6.26 -6.36
N GLY A 80 12.24 -5.81 -6.83
CA GLY A 80 11.40 -4.85 -6.10
C GLY A 80 11.86 -3.40 -6.34
N SER A 81 10.89 -2.49 -6.46
CA SER A 81 11.14 -1.07 -6.22
C SER A 81 11.13 -0.90 -4.71
N THR A 82 12.29 -1.11 -4.06
CA THR A 82 12.41 -1.15 -2.60
C THR A 82 12.42 0.24 -1.96
N ASP A 83 11.32 0.97 -2.03
CA ASP A 83 10.99 1.87 -0.94
C ASP A 83 10.53 1.00 0.24
N ARG A 84 11.52 0.32 0.84
CA ARG A 84 11.38 -0.35 2.12
C ARG A 84 11.49 0.74 3.16
N LEU A 85 10.36 1.09 3.75
CA LEU A 85 10.31 2.07 4.82
C LEU A 85 10.36 1.33 6.16
N PRO A 86 11.52 1.26 6.84
CA PRO A 86 11.60 0.76 8.21
C PRO A 86 10.98 1.77 9.16
N ILE A 87 10.03 1.32 9.97
CA ILE A 87 9.33 2.14 10.96
C ILE A 87 9.36 1.40 12.29
N VAL A 88 9.72 2.09 13.36
CA VAL A 88 9.61 1.54 14.71
C VAL A 88 8.18 1.71 15.19
N VAL A 89 7.57 0.61 15.63
CA VAL A 89 6.22 0.59 16.20
C VAL A 89 6.24 -0.02 17.59
N ASN A 90 5.48 0.56 18.52
CA ASN A 90 5.23 -0.08 19.80
C ASN A 90 4.32 -1.29 19.58
N VAL A 91 4.62 -2.40 20.23
CA VAL A 91 3.81 -3.61 20.21
C VAL A 91 3.55 -4.03 21.65
N VAL A 92 2.27 -4.24 22.00
CA VAL A 92 1.95 -4.94 23.24
C VAL A 92 2.15 -6.43 23.03
N LEU A 93 2.95 -7.02 23.91
CA LEU A 93 3.26 -8.45 23.96
C LEU A 93 2.15 -9.23 24.69
N PRO A 94 2.13 -10.57 24.57
CA PRO A 94 1.06 -11.39 25.15
C PRO A 94 1.04 -11.36 26.69
N ASP A 95 2.16 -11.04 27.33
CA ASP A 95 2.31 -10.86 28.77
C ASP A 95 1.87 -9.46 29.26
N GLY A 96 1.44 -8.58 28.34
CA GLY A 96 1.06 -7.20 28.62
C GLY A 96 2.24 -6.21 28.61
N GLY A 97 3.47 -6.70 28.47
CA GLY A 97 4.65 -5.86 28.25
C GLY A 97 4.56 -5.09 26.94
N GLN A 98 5.32 -4.00 26.82
CA GLN A 98 5.46 -3.26 25.57
C GLN A 98 6.89 -3.32 25.10
N ASP A 99 7.07 -3.47 23.79
CA ASP A 99 8.38 -3.48 23.16
C ASP A 99 8.33 -2.79 21.80
N GLU A 100 9.42 -2.15 21.42
CA GLU A 100 9.60 -1.52 20.12
C GLU A 100 9.99 -2.57 19.09
N LYS A 101 9.20 -2.69 18.02
CA LYS A 101 9.44 -3.62 16.92
C LYS A 101 9.63 -2.87 15.61
N MET A 102 10.45 -3.43 14.74
CA MET A 102 10.62 -2.92 13.39
C MET A 102 9.48 -3.43 12.51
N LEU A 103 8.70 -2.52 11.95
CA LEU A 103 7.75 -2.76 10.88
C LEU A 103 8.35 -2.24 9.58
N VAL A 104 8.62 -3.13 8.63
CA VAL A 104 9.10 -2.76 7.30
C VAL A 104 7.92 -2.75 6.35
N VAL A 105 7.66 -1.60 5.73
CA VAL A 105 6.62 -1.43 4.72
C VAL A 105 7.27 -1.38 3.34
N THR A 106 6.75 -2.14 2.39
CA THR A 106 7.12 -2.02 0.97
C THR A 106 5.87 -1.64 0.18
N SER A 107 5.94 -0.52 -0.53
CA SER A 107 4.84 0.05 -1.35
C SER A 107 4.70 -0.59 -2.74
N ASP A 108 5.41 -1.71 -2.99
CA ASP A 108 5.17 -2.55 -4.16
C ASP A 108 3.74 -3.06 -4.16
N SER A 109 3.19 -3.40 -5.33
CA SER A 109 1.90 -4.10 -5.39
C SER A 109 2.16 -5.62 -5.43
N PRO A 110 1.41 -6.43 -4.67
CA PRO A 110 0.61 -6.02 -3.52
C PRO A 110 1.48 -5.39 -2.42
N TRP A 111 0.91 -4.43 -1.68
CA TRP A 111 1.57 -3.82 -0.53
C TRP A 111 2.05 -4.91 0.40
N SER A 112 3.28 -4.82 0.89
CA SER A 112 3.81 -5.81 1.83
C SER A 112 4.24 -5.14 3.13
N VAL A 113 3.99 -5.84 4.23
CA VAL A 113 4.46 -5.45 5.56
C VAL A 113 5.16 -6.62 6.23
N GLU A 114 6.23 -6.33 6.95
CA GLU A 114 7.02 -7.30 7.71
C GLU A 114 7.24 -6.78 9.12
N LEU A 115 6.69 -7.48 10.13
CA LEU A 115 7.01 -7.24 11.53
C LEU A 115 8.20 -8.13 11.92
N GLN A 116 9.29 -7.50 12.37
CA GLN A 116 10.47 -8.20 12.85
C GLN A 116 10.35 -8.40 14.35
N MET A 117 10.21 -9.66 14.75
CA MET A 117 10.26 -10.08 16.14
C MET A 117 11.73 -10.26 16.54
N GLY A 118 12.05 -10.02 17.82
CA GLY A 118 13.40 -10.27 18.33
C GLY A 118 13.82 -11.72 18.04
N SER A 119 15.13 -12.00 18.00
CA SER A 119 15.71 -13.33 17.64
C SER A 119 15.60 -13.75 16.16
N GLY A 120 15.19 -12.85 15.26
CA GLY A 120 15.21 -13.08 13.81
C GLY A 120 13.90 -13.66 13.24
N GLU A 121 12.91 -13.90 14.09
CA GLU A 121 11.55 -14.25 13.68
C GLU A 121 10.89 -13.08 12.93
N ARG A 122 10.13 -13.38 11.88
CA ARG A 122 9.46 -12.37 11.03
C ARG A 122 8.04 -12.81 10.70
N ILE A 123 7.11 -11.88 10.81
CA ILE A 123 5.72 -12.08 10.43
C ILE A 123 5.42 -11.15 9.25
N THR A 124 5.04 -11.72 8.11
CA THR A 124 4.83 -10.99 6.86
C THR A 124 3.37 -11.01 6.42
N ALA A 125 2.92 -9.98 5.70
CA ALA A 125 1.62 -9.99 5.07
C ALA A 125 1.61 -9.12 3.81
N GLN A 126 0.64 -9.38 2.94
CA GLN A 126 0.41 -8.61 1.72
C GLN A 126 -1.03 -8.09 1.65
N GLY A 127 -1.27 -7.02 0.92
CA GLY A 127 -2.60 -6.45 0.71
C GLY A 127 -2.72 -5.61 -0.56
N GLU A 128 -3.96 -5.33 -0.98
CA GLU A 128 -4.23 -4.45 -2.13
C GLU A 128 -3.78 -3.00 -1.89
N ASP A 129 -3.85 -2.55 -0.63
CA ASP A 129 -3.40 -1.27 -0.12
C ASP A 129 -2.64 -1.48 1.22
N LEU A 130 -2.04 -0.41 1.75
CA LEU A 130 -1.30 -0.45 3.01
C LEU A 130 -2.19 -0.90 4.19
N PHE A 131 -3.43 -0.42 4.25
CA PHE A 131 -4.36 -0.77 5.32
C PHE A 131 -4.68 -2.26 5.28
N ALA A 132 -5.00 -2.81 4.11
CA ALA A 132 -5.25 -4.23 3.89
C ALA A 132 -4.04 -5.10 4.23
N ALA A 133 -2.82 -4.65 3.90
CA ALA A 133 -1.60 -5.36 4.28
C ALA A 133 -1.43 -5.41 5.81
N ILE A 134 -1.72 -4.31 6.51
CA ILE A 134 -1.73 -4.27 7.99
C ILE A 134 -2.84 -5.14 8.57
N GLN A 135 -4.05 -5.14 8.00
CA GLN A 135 -5.13 -6.04 8.46
C GLN A 135 -4.73 -7.50 8.31
N ASN A 136 -4.08 -7.86 7.20
CA ASN A 136 -3.60 -9.22 6.98
C ASN A 136 -2.45 -9.59 7.93
N LEU A 137 -1.57 -8.64 8.28
CA LEU A 137 -0.58 -8.84 9.33
C LEU A 137 -1.26 -9.08 10.68
N ARG A 138 -2.25 -8.24 11.02
CA ARG A 138 -3.01 -8.32 12.28
C ARG A 138 -3.79 -9.61 12.44
N ARG A 139 -4.39 -10.13 11.38
CA ARG A 139 -5.02 -11.47 11.39
C ARG A 139 -4.05 -12.59 11.79
N ARG A 140 -2.73 -12.38 11.61
CA ARG A 140 -1.68 -13.31 12.07
C ARG A 140 -1.20 -12.98 13.49
N THR A 141 -1.16 -11.71 13.89
CA THR A 141 -0.59 -11.28 15.18
C THR A 141 -1.61 -11.22 16.31
N ASP A 142 -2.86 -10.82 16.06
CA ASP A 142 -3.92 -10.69 17.06
C ASP A 142 -4.18 -12.03 17.80
N PRO A 143 -4.25 -13.21 17.13
CA PRO A 143 -4.41 -14.50 17.82
C PRO A 143 -3.21 -14.89 18.68
N LEU A 144 -2.04 -14.30 18.43
CA LEU A 144 -0.83 -14.50 19.25
C LEU A 144 -0.79 -13.58 20.46
N GLY A 145 -1.76 -12.67 20.64
CA GLY A 145 -1.77 -11.66 21.69
C GLY A 145 -0.88 -10.44 21.40
N LEU A 146 -0.36 -10.32 20.18
CA LEU A 146 0.48 -9.20 19.75
C LEU A 146 -0.40 -8.06 19.22
N ARG A 147 -0.34 -6.89 19.86
CA ARG A 147 -1.13 -5.71 19.47
C ARG A 147 -0.23 -4.59 18.95
N LEU A 148 -0.34 -4.29 17.66
CA LEU A 148 0.38 -3.20 17.01
C LEU A 148 -0.22 -1.84 17.46
N CYS A 149 0.55 -1.00 18.14
CA CYS A 149 0.11 0.29 18.67
C CYS A 149 0.17 1.40 17.60
N ILE A 150 -0.57 1.21 16.50
CA ILE A 150 -0.66 2.19 15.40
C ILE A 150 -2.11 2.54 15.11
N ASN A 151 -2.36 3.70 14.50
CA ASN A 151 -3.70 4.17 14.18
C ASN A 151 -4.50 3.19 13.31
N ALA A 152 -3.84 2.46 12.41
CA ALA A 152 -4.47 1.40 11.60
C ALA A 152 -5.09 0.27 12.44
N ALA A 153 -4.64 0.08 13.68
CA ALA A 153 -5.06 -1.00 14.55
C ALA A 153 -6.09 -0.58 15.62
N ARG A 154 -6.46 0.71 15.66
CA ARG A 154 -7.47 1.19 16.60
C ARG A 154 -8.86 0.65 16.26
N ARG A 155 -9.69 0.46 17.28
CA ARG A 155 -11.10 0.07 17.11
C ARG A 155 -11.89 1.09 16.28
N ASP A 156 -11.65 2.37 16.55
CA ASP A 156 -12.43 3.50 16.07
C ASP A 156 -11.86 4.13 14.80
N THR A 157 -11.05 3.41 14.04
CA THR A 157 -10.47 3.89 12.79
C THR A 157 -10.73 2.93 11.64
N TYR A 158 -10.78 3.47 10.42
CA TYR A 158 -10.83 2.67 9.21
C TYR A 158 -10.19 3.42 8.05
N ARG A 159 -9.81 2.72 6.96
CA ARG A 159 -9.24 3.36 5.77
C ARG A 159 -10.18 4.44 5.23
N CYS A 160 -9.62 5.57 4.78
CA CYS A 160 -10.41 6.61 4.13
C CYS A 160 -11.10 6.06 2.86
N GLN A 161 -12.32 6.52 2.58
CA GLN A 161 -13.12 6.13 1.41
C GLN A 161 -13.59 7.36 0.62
N PRO A 162 -13.64 7.30 -0.73
CA PRO A 162 -13.06 6.25 -1.58
C PRO A 162 -11.51 6.27 -1.52
N PRO A 163 -10.85 5.14 -1.81
CA PRO A 163 -9.40 5.09 -1.89
C PRO A 163 -8.91 6.00 -3.02
N SER A 164 -7.93 6.84 -2.72
CA SER A 164 -7.26 7.74 -3.65
C SER A 164 -5.76 7.75 -3.36
N PRO A 165 -4.92 8.16 -4.32
CA PRO A 165 -3.47 8.31 -4.09
C PRO A 165 -3.13 9.24 -2.92
N PHE A 166 -4.01 10.17 -2.54
CA PHE A 166 -3.76 11.17 -1.50
C PHE A 166 -4.19 10.74 -0.09
N ASN A 167 -5.05 9.73 0.04
CA ASN A 167 -5.59 9.28 1.33
C ASN A 167 -5.30 7.79 1.63
N GLY A 168 -4.61 7.06 0.74
CA GLY A 168 -4.23 5.65 0.93
C GLY A 168 -3.31 5.39 2.13
N HIS A 169 -2.79 6.46 2.74
CA HIS A 169 -1.95 6.43 3.94
C HIS A 169 -2.67 6.96 5.20
N LEU A 170 -3.96 7.30 5.09
CA LEU A 170 -4.75 7.88 6.16
C LEU A 170 -5.87 6.92 6.61
N VAL A 171 -6.17 6.96 7.90
CA VAL A 171 -7.42 6.44 8.45
C VAL A 171 -8.34 7.58 8.86
N SER A 172 -9.64 7.35 8.82
CA SER A 172 -10.64 8.23 9.43
C SER A 172 -11.04 7.73 10.81
N PHE A 173 -11.28 8.64 11.75
CA PHE A 173 -11.89 8.30 13.03
C PHE A 173 -13.41 8.17 12.89
N LEU A 174 -13.96 7.12 13.50
CA LEU A 174 -15.34 6.70 13.33
C LEU A 174 -16.08 6.75 14.66
N THR A 175 -17.08 7.61 14.73
CA THR A 175 -18.04 7.66 15.84
C THR A 175 -19.42 7.40 15.28
N PRO A 176 -20.11 6.29 15.66
CA PRO A 176 -21.47 6.01 15.21
C PRO A 176 -22.40 7.22 15.38
N GLY A 177 -23.18 7.52 14.35
CA GLY A 177 -24.05 8.70 14.31
C GLY A 177 -23.31 10.03 14.12
N ARG A 178 -22.05 10.01 13.65
CA ARG A 178 -21.33 11.21 13.23
C ARG A 178 -20.61 10.98 11.89
N PRO A 179 -20.52 12.00 11.03
CA PRO A 179 -19.69 11.92 9.85
C PRO A 179 -18.21 11.80 10.23
N ALA A 180 -17.46 11.04 9.44
CA ALA A 180 -16.01 10.89 9.61
C ALA A 180 -15.28 12.12 9.07
N THR A 181 -15.00 13.10 9.93
CA THR A 181 -14.33 14.36 9.56
C THR A 181 -12.86 14.42 9.97
N GLU A 182 -12.46 13.60 10.93
CA GLU A 182 -11.11 13.58 11.47
C GLU A 182 -10.30 12.43 10.87
N THR A 183 -9.03 12.69 10.56
CA THR A 183 -8.12 11.71 9.94
C THR A 183 -6.76 11.71 10.62
N ALA A 184 -6.06 10.58 10.56
CA ALA A 184 -4.67 10.47 10.99
C ALA A 184 -3.88 9.54 10.06
N TRP A 185 -2.55 9.60 10.11
CA TRP A 185 -1.70 8.66 9.38
C TRP A 185 -1.85 7.24 9.92
N ILE A 186 -1.93 6.27 9.00
CA ILE A 186 -2.10 4.83 9.28
C ILE A 186 -1.05 4.31 10.28
N LEU A 187 0.20 4.76 10.14
CA LEU A 187 1.36 4.23 10.87
C LEU A 187 1.75 5.06 12.10
N ASP A 188 1.07 6.17 12.37
CA ASP A 188 1.30 6.96 13.59
C ASP A 188 0.94 6.14 14.83
N GLN A 189 1.69 6.37 15.91
CA GLN A 189 1.49 5.67 17.19
C GLN A 189 0.08 5.91 17.75
N ALA A 190 -0.50 4.85 18.33
CA ALA A 190 -1.80 4.89 18.98
C ALA A 190 -1.74 4.30 20.40
N PRO A 191 -2.55 4.80 21.35
CA PRO A 191 -2.62 4.24 22.70
C PRO A 191 -3.04 2.77 22.71
N ALA A 192 -2.37 1.96 23.54
CA ALA A 192 -2.59 0.51 23.63
C ALA A 192 -4.03 0.11 24.02
N ASP A 193 -4.73 0.96 24.78
CA ASP A 193 -6.12 0.79 25.20
C ASP A 193 -7.14 1.05 24.07
N ARG A 194 -6.68 1.66 22.96
CA ARG A 194 -7.49 1.89 21.75
C ARG A 194 -7.35 0.80 20.70
N ILE A 195 -6.36 -0.08 20.84
CA ILE A 195 -6.10 -1.16 19.88
C ILE A 195 -7.10 -2.30 20.08
N ALA A 196 -7.72 -2.74 18.99
CA ALA A 196 -8.66 -3.85 19.00
C ALA A 196 -8.21 -4.97 18.06
N THR A 197 -8.98 -6.04 17.95
CA THR A 197 -8.76 -7.05 16.89
C THR A 197 -9.29 -6.53 15.55
N VAL A 198 -8.88 -7.17 14.45
CA VAL A 198 -9.41 -6.88 13.11
C VAL A 198 -10.94 -7.02 13.07
N GLU A 199 -11.49 -8.05 13.70
CA GLU A 199 -12.93 -8.32 13.73
C GLU A 199 -13.68 -7.24 14.52
N ALA A 200 -13.14 -6.80 15.65
CA ALA A 200 -13.74 -5.76 16.47
C ALA A 200 -13.71 -4.39 15.78
N GLN A 201 -12.64 -4.07 15.05
CA GLN A 201 -12.56 -2.86 14.22
C GLN A 201 -13.57 -2.92 13.06
N GLN A 202 -13.72 -4.08 12.40
CA GLN A 202 -14.70 -4.27 11.33
C GLN A 202 -16.13 -4.10 11.85
N ALA A 203 -16.46 -4.71 12.99
CA ALA A 203 -17.77 -4.55 13.62
C ALA A 203 -18.09 -3.08 13.97
N HIS A 204 -17.09 -2.33 14.45
CA HIS A 204 -17.23 -0.89 14.73
C HIS A 204 -17.47 -0.08 13.45
N TYR A 205 -16.79 -0.42 12.36
CA TYR A 205 -17.02 0.20 11.05
C TYR A 205 -18.44 -0.09 10.52
N ASP A 206 -18.91 -1.33 10.64
CA ASP A 206 -20.26 -1.72 10.20
C ASP A 206 -21.35 -1.01 11.03
N GLU A 207 -21.12 -0.84 12.34
CA GLU A 207 -21.97 -0.03 13.22
C GLU A 207 -22.01 1.44 12.77
N TRP A 208 -20.85 2.02 12.46
CA TRP A 208 -20.77 3.39 11.96
C TRP A 208 -21.54 3.60 10.65
N LEU A 209 -21.46 2.65 9.70
CA LEU A 209 -22.19 2.72 8.43
C LEU A 209 -23.72 2.66 8.58
N THR A 210 -24.20 1.95 9.60
CA THR A 210 -25.63 1.68 9.78
C THR A 210 -26.29 2.64 10.77
N THR A 211 -25.50 3.35 11.58
CA THR A 211 -26.01 4.34 12.53
C THR A 211 -26.24 5.68 11.82
N PRO A 212 -27.48 6.20 11.78
CA PRO A 212 -27.77 7.49 11.15
C PRO A 212 -27.04 8.64 11.84
N ALA A 213 -26.49 9.56 11.05
CA ALA A 213 -25.85 10.80 11.52
C ALA A 213 -26.86 11.88 11.95
#